data_AF-A0A951R665-F1
#
_entry.id   AF-A0A951R665-F1
#
_cell.length_a   1.000
_cell.length_b   1.000
_cell.length_c   1.000
_cell.angle_alpha   90.00
_cell.angle_beta   90.00
_cell.angle_gamma   90.00
#
_symmetry.space_group_name_H-M   'P 1'
#
loop_
_entity.id
_entity.type
_entity.pdbx_description
1 polymer ?
#
loop_
_entity_poly.entity_id
_entity_poly.type
_entity_poly.pdbx_seq_one_letter_code
_entity_poly.pdbx_strand_id
1 'polypeptide(L)'
;MSEKEDLTKRIEKGISLEKQALYQIFSLYNTLRNIRDPRERRRILLQIESLKRKMVFFSKKIIQILESDPDLNPGKARVAPIQDIESFFEFSDQNLDPRTLNPPLASIAENQDNLDKNKKKKLKSKGLEKLTIKSRKNKDKKKTKKKTKRPSSFVKISSRMFHNFSMSLIKQGSFRNLKRDIVKSNLEFVPATYLSLIFFSTIIAAIIAFFVTGFFLFFDILIDPPFIAPIQESFIQRLPKVIWVLFALPLITFVFAYFFPSMERQSLERKINHELPFATVHMSSIAGSMVEPSKIFGIIASTGEYPNLEKEFIKLQNEINIYGYDLVTALRNRVFNSPSRKLADLFNGLSTTITSGGDLAVFFEKRAQSLLFEYRLDIEKQGKAAETFMDIYISLVVAAPMILMLLLMMMGISGLGISLSPSMISIIMILSISGINALFLAFLHLKQSNS
;
A
#
# COMPACT_ATOMS: atom_id res chain seq x y z
N MET A 1 -35.55 -2.11 5.10
CA MET A 1 -34.15 -2.61 5.07
C MET A 1 -33.12 -1.55 5.49
N SER A 2 -33.39 -0.25 5.37
CA SER A 2 -32.44 0.83 5.72
C SER A 2 -32.23 1.09 7.22
N GLU A 3 -33.21 0.81 8.08
CA GLU A 3 -33.18 1.23 9.49
C GLU A 3 -32.45 0.22 10.40
N LYS A 4 -32.67 -1.09 10.17
CA LYS A 4 -31.93 -2.17 10.87
C LYS A 4 -30.42 -2.13 10.56
N GLU A 5 -30.03 -1.75 9.34
CA GLU A 5 -28.62 -1.65 8.95
C GLU A 5 -27.90 -0.48 9.65
N ASP A 6 -28.61 0.65 9.86
CA ASP A 6 -28.08 1.81 10.61
C ASP A 6 -27.90 1.49 12.10
N LEU A 7 -28.84 0.74 12.69
CA LEU A 7 -28.75 0.29 14.08
C LEU A 7 -27.56 -0.64 14.33
N THR A 8 -27.33 -1.63 13.45
CA THR A 8 -26.15 -2.50 13.54
C THR A 8 -24.83 -1.72 13.43
N LYS A 9 -24.75 -0.71 12.55
CA LYS A 9 -23.56 0.15 12.42
C LYS A 9 -23.32 1.00 13.68
N ARG A 10 -24.40 1.46 14.35
CA ARG A 10 -24.29 2.20 15.62
C ARG A 10 -23.81 1.31 16.76
N ILE A 11 -24.25 0.06 16.84
CA ILE A 11 -23.79 -0.91 17.83
C ILE A 11 -22.32 -1.27 17.61
N GLU A 12 -21.91 -1.54 16.37
CA GLU A 12 -20.52 -1.85 16.02
C GLU A 12 -19.57 -0.67 16.34
N LYS A 13 -20.03 0.56 16.09
CA LYS A 13 -19.32 1.78 16.50
C LYS A 13 -19.23 1.93 18.02
N GLY A 14 -20.27 1.57 18.77
CA GLY A 14 -20.23 1.56 20.24
C GLY A 14 -19.21 0.57 20.81
N ILE A 15 -19.21 -0.67 20.32
CA ILE A 15 -18.31 -1.74 20.77
C ILE A 15 -16.85 -1.40 20.43
N SER A 16 -16.59 -0.82 19.26
CA SER A 16 -15.23 -0.40 18.89
C SER A 16 -14.69 0.72 19.80
N LEU A 17 -15.54 1.68 20.19
CA LEU A 17 -15.17 2.74 21.13
C LEU A 17 -14.90 2.21 22.55
N GLU A 18 -15.69 1.24 23.02
CA GLU A 18 -15.47 0.58 24.31
C GLU A 18 -14.14 -0.18 24.33
N LYS A 19 -13.86 -0.94 23.27
CA LYS A 19 -12.59 -1.65 23.09
C LYS A 19 -11.40 -0.68 23.07
N GLN A 20 -11.53 0.47 22.41
CA GLN A 20 -10.50 1.51 22.37
C GLN A 20 -10.26 2.12 23.76
N ALA A 21 -11.32 2.40 24.52
CA ALA A 21 -11.21 2.89 25.89
C ALA A 21 -10.49 1.88 26.81
N LEU A 22 -10.80 0.59 26.70
CA LEU A 22 -10.10 -0.47 27.44
C LEU A 22 -8.61 -0.55 27.12
N TYR A 23 -8.24 -0.45 25.83
CA TYR A 23 -6.83 -0.43 25.44
C TYR A 23 -6.08 0.79 26.00
N GLN A 24 -6.72 1.97 26.04
CA GLN A 24 -6.13 3.18 26.60
C GLN A 24 -6.00 3.11 28.13
N ILE A 25 -6.98 2.54 28.83
CA ILE A 25 -6.89 2.31 30.27
C ILE A 25 -5.71 1.36 30.57
N PHE A 26 -5.57 0.27 29.81
CA PHE A 26 -4.49 -0.69 29.99
C PHE A 26 -3.11 -0.09 29.68
N SER A 27 -3.01 0.80 28.69
CA SER A 27 -1.75 1.49 28.40
C SER A 27 -1.39 2.47 29.51
N LEU A 28 -2.34 3.26 30.00
CA LEU A 28 -2.13 4.21 31.11
C LEU A 28 -1.76 3.51 32.42
N TYR A 29 -2.37 2.35 32.73
CA TYR A 29 -2.02 1.55 33.90
C TYR A 29 -0.58 1.01 33.83
N ASN A 30 -0.12 0.62 32.63
CA ASN A 30 1.27 0.22 32.42
C ASN A 30 2.24 1.40 32.58
N THR A 31 1.84 2.61 32.18
CA THR A 31 2.63 3.83 32.40
C THR A 31 2.72 4.18 33.89
N LEU A 32 1.64 3.99 34.65
CA LEU A 32 1.60 4.24 36.10
C LEU A 32 2.63 3.41 36.87
N ARG A 33 2.97 2.21 36.39
CA ARG A 33 3.93 1.30 37.03
C ARG A 33 5.37 1.83 37.05
N ASN A 34 5.71 2.78 36.16
CA ASN A 34 7.07 3.27 35.97
C ASN A 34 7.27 4.74 36.41
N ILE A 35 6.23 5.41 36.92
CA ILE A 35 6.29 6.83 37.29
C ILE A 35 6.57 6.99 38.78
N ARG A 36 7.59 7.78 39.10
CA ARG A 36 8.01 8.11 40.48
C ARG A 36 7.46 9.46 40.97
N ASP A 37 7.06 10.37 40.07
CA ASP A 37 6.51 11.68 40.42
C ASP A 37 5.03 11.58 40.90
N PRO A 38 4.71 12.03 42.13
CA PRO A 38 3.35 12.03 42.67
C PRO A 38 2.34 12.85 41.85
N ARG A 39 2.77 13.97 41.23
CA ARG A 39 1.87 14.86 40.48
C ARG A 39 1.49 14.25 39.14
N GLU A 40 2.45 13.64 38.45
CA GLU A 40 2.25 12.94 37.19
C GLU A 40 1.38 11.68 37.38
N ARG A 41 1.60 10.95 38.48
CA ARG A 41 0.76 9.81 38.89
C ARG A 41 -0.70 10.23 39.10
N ARG A 42 -0.96 11.37 39.75
CA ARG A 42 -2.31 11.91 39.96
C ARG A 42 -3.02 12.26 38.65
N ARG A 43 -2.31 12.86 37.69
CA ARG A 43 -2.89 13.20 36.37
C ARG A 43 -3.31 11.95 35.59
N ILE A 44 -2.48 10.91 35.60
CA ILE A 44 -2.78 9.67 34.90
C ILE A 44 -3.95 8.93 35.55
N LEU A 45 -4.04 8.94 36.89
CA LEU A 45 -5.20 8.39 37.60
C LEU A 45 -6.51 9.10 37.20
N LEU A 46 -6.50 10.44 37.11
CA LEU A 46 -7.66 11.20 36.64
C LEU A 46 -8.02 10.90 35.19
N GLN A 47 -7.03 10.68 34.32
CA GLN A 47 -7.27 10.24 32.93
C GLN A 47 -7.91 8.86 32.87
N ILE A 48 -7.41 7.90 33.67
CA ILE A 48 -7.99 6.55 33.79
C ILE A 48 -9.43 6.63 34.29
N GLU A 49 -9.70 7.46 35.30
CA GLU A 49 -11.04 7.64 35.85
C GLU A 49 -12.01 8.26 34.82
N SER A 50 -11.54 9.25 34.06
CA SER A 50 -12.33 9.84 32.96
C SER A 50 -12.66 8.83 31.85
N LEU A 51 -11.73 7.94 31.53
CA LEU A 51 -11.93 6.88 30.54
C LEU A 51 -12.87 5.80 31.06
N LYS A 52 -12.78 5.45 32.34
CA LYS A 52 -13.72 4.53 33.00
C LYS A 52 -15.15 5.08 32.96
N ARG A 53 -15.35 6.37 33.25
CA ARG A 53 -16.65 7.04 33.11
C ARG A 53 -17.19 6.98 31.68
N LYS A 54 -16.34 7.26 30.68
CA LYS A 54 -16.71 7.15 29.25
C LYS A 54 -17.09 5.72 28.86
N MET A 55 -16.36 4.71 29.33
CA MET A 55 -16.63 3.30 29.07
C MET A 55 -18.00 2.89 29.63
N VAL A 56 -18.32 3.25 30.87
CA VAL A 56 -19.63 3.00 31.48
C VAL A 56 -20.75 3.70 30.70
N PHE A 57 -20.51 4.93 30.23
CA PHE A 57 -21.47 5.67 29.39
C PHE A 57 -21.74 4.95 28.05
N PHE A 58 -20.70 4.48 27.36
CA PHE A 58 -20.87 3.74 26.11
C PHE A 58 -21.58 2.41 26.32
N SER A 59 -21.24 1.67 27.37
CA SER A 59 -21.90 0.42 27.73
C SER A 59 -23.40 0.62 27.98
N LYS A 60 -23.79 1.63 28.79
CA LYS A 60 -25.20 1.98 29.00
C LYS A 60 -25.93 2.35 27.71
N LYS A 61 -25.27 3.08 26.80
CA LYS A 61 -25.86 3.48 25.51
C LYS A 61 -26.06 2.28 24.58
N ILE A 62 -25.15 1.30 24.59
CA ILE A 62 -25.31 0.05 23.84
C ILE A 62 -26.48 -0.76 24.40
N ILE A 63 -26.61 -0.87 25.72
CA ILE A 63 -27.72 -1.56 26.38
C ILE A 63 -29.06 -0.90 26.04
N GLN A 64 -29.13 0.43 26.09
CA GLN A 64 -30.35 1.19 25.73
C GLN A 64 -30.77 0.97 24.27
N ILE A 65 -29.81 0.85 23.34
CA ILE A 65 -30.09 0.54 21.93
C ILE A 65 -30.58 -0.90 21.78
N LEU A 66 -30.01 -1.85 22.52
CA LEU A 66 -30.42 -3.26 22.50
C LEU A 66 -31.80 -3.50 23.14
N GLU A 67 -32.19 -2.70 24.12
CA GLU A 67 -33.52 -2.77 24.75
C GLU A 67 -34.63 -2.15 23.87
N SER A 68 -34.27 -1.30 22.90
CA SER A 68 -35.22 -0.58 22.04
C SER A 68 -35.74 -1.39 20.83
N ASP A 69 -35.19 -2.57 20.56
CA ASP A 69 -35.60 -3.44 19.44
C ASP A 69 -35.88 -4.88 19.95
N PRO A 70 -37.15 -5.35 19.92
CA PRO A 70 -37.54 -6.69 20.39
C PRO A 70 -36.85 -7.84 19.66
N ASP A 71 -36.42 -7.65 18.41
CA ASP A 71 -35.75 -8.68 17.59
C ASP A 71 -34.23 -8.81 17.90
N LEU A 72 -33.64 -7.81 18.56
CA LEU A 72 -32.23 -7.79 18.97
C LEU A 72 -32.03 -8.12 20.45
N ASN A 73 -33.12 -8.38 21.17
CA ASN A 73 -33.11 -8.75 22.58
C ASN A 73 -32.68 -10.23 22.72
N PRO A 74 -31.47 -10.54 23.22
CA PRO A 74 -31.09 -11.91 23.50
C PRO A 74 -31.84 -12.35 24.76
N GLY A 75 -33.08 -12.81 24.59
CA GLY A 75 -33.80 -13.53 25.61
C GLY A 75 -32.91 -14.65 26.15
N LYS A 76 -32.49 -14.49 27.42
CA LYS A 76 -31.72 -15.43 28.24
C LYS A 76 -30.23 -15.62 27.88
N ALA A 77 -29.45 -14.55 27.91
CA ALA A 77 -28.11 -14.64 28.51
C ALA A 77 -28.16 -13.96 29.88
N ARG A 78 -28.38 -14.74 30.94
CA ARG A 78 -28.15 -14.27 32.32
C ARG A 78 -26.68 -13.86 32.42
N VAL A 79 -26.38 -12.57 32.27
CA VAL A 79 -25.21 -12.00 32.93
C VAL A 79 -25.58 -11.98 34.40
N ALA A 80 -24.82 -12.73 35.20
CA ALA A 80 -25.03 -12.86 36.63
C ALA A 80 -25.21 -11.48 37.28
N PRO A 81 -26.08 -11.35 38.30
CA PRO A 81 -26.22 -10.10 39.02
C PRO A 81 -24.85 -9.63 39.50
N ILE A 82 -24.57 -8.34 39.28
CA ILE A 82 -23.39 -7.64 39.78
C ILE A 82 -23.57 -7.57 41.30
N GLN A 83 -23.23 -8.65 42.00
CA GLN A 83 -23.33 -8.77 43.46
C GLN A 83 -21.97 -8.86 44.16
N ASP A 84 -20.85 -8.74 43.43
CA ASP A 84 -19.51 -8.78 44.03
C ASP A 84 -18.63 -7.62 43.54
N ILE A 85 -19.15 -6.39 43.60
CA ILE A 85 -18.27 -5.20 43.52
C ILE A 85 -17.77 -4.81 44.93
N GLU A 86 -18.49 -5.12 46.00
CA GLU A 86 -18.04 -4.80 47.36
C GLU A 86 -16.79 -5.57 47.81
N SER A 87 -16.48 -6.74 47.22
CA SER A 87 -15.30 -7.54 47.56
C SER A 87 -14.03 -7.22 46.77
N PHE A 88 -14.06 -6.23 45.86
CA PHE A 88 -12.86 -5.74 45.14
C PHE A 88 -12.47 -4.31 45.54
N PHE A 89 -13.26 -3.68 46.43
CA PHE A 89 -13.02 -2.32 46.95
C PHE A 89 -12.36 -2.28 48.33
N GLU A 90 -12.11 -3.44 48.97
CA GLU A 90 -11.30 -3.52 50.20
C GLU A 90 -9.78 -3.48 49.92
N PHE A 91 -9.27 -2.34 49.42
CA PHE A 91 -7.90 -1.91 49.73
C PHE A 91 -7.69 -0.39 49.54
N SER A 92 -8.75 0.38 49.69
CA SER A 92 -8.69 1.84 49.58
C SER A 92 -9.68 2.48 50.54
N ASP A 93 -9.49 2.25 51.84
CA ASP A 93 -9.73 3.29 52.84
C ASP A 93 -9.26 2.81 54.21
N GLN A 94 -8.01 3.14 54.55
CA GLN A 94 -7.71 3.55 55.91
C GLN A 94 -7.02 4.91 55.83
N ASN A 95 -7.82 5.93 56.11
CA ASN A 95 -7.48 7.25 56.64
C ASN A 95 -6.12 7.84 56.26
N LEU A 96 -6.14 8.83 55.36
CA LEU A 96 -5.16 9.92 55.41
C LEU A 96 -5.89 11.26 55.23
N ASP A 97 -6.19 11.84 56.40
CA ASP A 97 -6.68 13.19 56.63
C ASP A 97 -5.66 14.25 56.10
N PRO A 98 -6.06 15.30 55.35
CA PRO A 98 -5.13 16.21 54.67
C PRO A 98 -4.34 17.20 55.55
N ARG A 99 -4.24 17.00 56.87
CA ARG A 99 -3.69 18.01 57.80
C ARG A 99 -2.71 17.44 58.83
N THR A 100 -1.60 16.86 58.38
CA THR A 100 -0.31 16.71 59.11
C THR A 100 0.71 16.25 58.07
N LEU A 101 1.96 16.69 57.93
CA LEU A 101 2.88 17.56 58.65
C LEU A 101 3.94 17.99 57.60
N ASN A 102 4.47 19.21 57.73
CA ASN A 102 5.65 19.70 57.01
C ASN A 102 6.93 18.92 57.43
N PRO A 103 8.05 19.06 56.68
CA PRO A 103 9.17 18.09 56.64
C PRO A 103 10.15 18.23 57.81
N PRO A 104 11.05 17.25 58.03
CA PRO A 104 12.47 17.62 57.98
C PRO A 104 13.44 16.57 57.42
N LEU A 105 14.59 17.11 57.00
CA LEU A 105 15.82 16.44 56.61
C LEU A 105 16.49 15.66 57.75
N ALA A 106 17.40 14.78 57.31
CA ALA A 106 18.74 14.53 57.85
C ALA A 106 18.95 13.52 58.99
N SER A 107 19.85 12.59 58.66
CA SER A 107 20.95 12.04 59.47
C SER A 107 20.67 10.82 60.35
N ILE A 108 21.78 10.10 60.59
CA ILE A 108 21.99 8.87 61.36
C ILE A 108 21.90 7.62 60.44
N ALA A 109 23.03 7.20 59.83
CA ALA A 109 24.09 6.35 60.42
C ALA A 109 23.55 4.93 60.67
N GLU A 110 24.18 3.80 60.34
CA GLU A 110 25.53 3.36 59.99
C GLU A 110 25.34 2.06 59.16
N ASN A 111 26.12 1.83 58.11
CA ASN A 111 27.24 0.88 58.11
C ASN A 111 27.02 -0.44 58.88
N GLN A 112 26.89 -1.53 58.11
CA GLN A 112 27.65 -2.80 58.17
C GLN A 112 26.73 -3.96 57.81
N ASP A 113 26.86 -4.52 56.61
CA ASP A 113 27.82 -5.56 56.20
C ASP A 113 27.31 -6.98 56.48
N ASN A 114 27.34 -7.76 55.41
CA ASN A 114 27.32 -9.23 55.34
C ASN A 114 26.13 -10.07 55.87
N LEU A 115 25.71 -10.95 54.95
CA LEU A 115 24.97 -12.22 55.03
C LEU A 115 23.61 -12.10 54.33
N ASP A 116 23.35 -12.68 53.17
CA ASP A 116 23.76 -14.01 52.72
C ASP A 116 23.59 -14.16 51.19
N LYS A 117 24.57 -14.78 50.53
CA LYS A 117 24.66 -14.99 49.07
C LYS A 117 23.68 -16.03 48.52
N ASN A 118 22.78 -16.59 49.33
CA ASN A 118 21.96 -17.75 48.94
C ASN A 118 20.50 -17.50 48.54
N LYS A 119 20.00 -16.26 48.56
CA LYS A 119 18.64 -15.94 48.02
C LYS A 119 18.61 -15.48 46.55
N LYS A 120 19.75 -15.49 45.86
CA LYS A 120 19.87 -15.06 44.45
C LYS A 120 19.52 -16.13 43.39
N LYS A 121 19.06 -17.33 43.77
CA LYS A 121 18.89 -18.45 42.82
C LYS A 121 17.50 -19.08 42.71
N LYS A 122 16.45 -18.55 43.37
CA LYS A 122 15.12 -19.21 43.35
C LYS A 122 13.92 -18.39 42.87
N LEU A 123 14.10 -17.18 42.36
CA LEU A 123 13.02 -16.45 41.68
C LEU A 123 13.45 -15.95 40.30
N LYS A 124 13.78 -16.90 39.42
CA LYS A 124 13.62 -16.68 37.97
C LYS A 124 12.90 -17.85 37.32
N SER A 125 11.86 -17.47 36.59
CA SER A 125 11.08 -18.20 35.58
C SER A 125 9.88 -19.01 36.08
N LYS A 126 8.69 -18.61 35.63
CA LYS A 126 8.04 -19.20 34.45
C LYS A 126 6.76 -18.43 34.10
N GLY A 127 6.45 -18.39 32.80
CA GLY A 127 5.21 -17.81 32.27
C GLY A 127 5.42 -16.49 31.55
N LEU A 128 5.26 -15.37 32.25
CA LEU A 128 4.90 -14.10 31.62
C LEU A 128 6.07 -13.31 31.03
N GLU A 129 7.24 -13.25 31.68
CA GLU A 129 8.39 -12.52 31.12
C GLU A 129 8.91 -13.16 29.82
N LYS A 130 8.93 -14.49 29.74
CA LYS A 130 9.35 -15.20 28.51
C LYS A 130 8.36 -14.97 27.37
N LEU A 131 7.06 -14.87 27.66
CA LEU A 131 6.02 -14.61 26.66
C LEU A 131 6.03 -13.15 26.20
N THR A 132 6.22 -12.19 27.12
CA THR A 132 6.32 -10.76 26.77
C THR A 132 7.57 -10.46 25.96
N ILE A 133 8.72 -11.04 26.33
CA ILE A 133 9.97 -10.89 25.55
C ILE A 133 9.85 -11.60 24.18
N LYS A 134 9.14 -12.74 24.09
CA LYS A 134 8.91 -13.45 22.81
C LYS A 134 7.92 -12.71 21.91
N SER A 135 6.91 -12.06 22.47
CA SER A 135 5.93 -11.23 21.73
C SER A 135 6.51 -9.90 21.27
N ARG A 136 7.36 -9.23 22.08
CA ARG A 136 8.13 -8.04 21.65
C ARG A 136 9.16 -8.41 20.58
N LYS A 137 9.95 -9.47 20.79
CA LYS A 137 10.86 -10.00 19.74
C LYS A 137 10.11 -10.39 18.47
N ASN A 138 8.88 -10.90 18.53
CA ASN A 138 8.12 -11.26 17.33
C ASN A 138 7.50 -10.05 16.62
N LYS A 139 7.03 -9.01 17.33
CA LYS A 139 6.54 -7.77 16.73
C LYS A 139 7.68 -6.95 16.12
N ASP A 140 8.82 -6.87 16.79
CA ASP A 140 10.01 -6.21 16.27
C ASP A 140 10.64 -7.00 15.11
N LYS A 141 10.67 -8.36 15.17
CA LYS A 141 11.09 -9.21 14.03
C LYS A 141 10.14 -9.14 12.83
N LYS A 142 8.84 -8.89 13.02
CA LYS A 142 7.88 -8.69 11.90
C LYS A 142 8.08 -7.34 11.21
N LYS A 143 8.47 -6.29 11.93
CA LYS A 143 8.79 -4.97 11.33
C LYS A 143 10.21 -4.87 10.74
N THR A 144 11.19 -5.64 11.22
CA THR A 144 12.60 -5.55 10.77
C THR A 144 13.11 -6.66 9.84
N LYS A 145 12.28 -7.62 9.41
CA LYS A 145 12.68 -8.62 8.40
C LYS A 145 11.96 -8.46 7.07
N LYS A 146 12.08 -7.30 6.45
CA LYS A 146 12.07 -7.25 4.98
C LYS A 146 13.36 -7.98 4.54
N LYS A 147 13.26 -9.28 4.28
CA LYS A 147 14.39 -10.08 3.78
C LYS A 147 14.90 -9.36 2.54
N THR A 148 16.09 -8.79 2.59
CA THR A 148 16.81 -8.38 1.38
C THR A 148 16.89 -9.62 0.50
N LYS A 149 16.19 -9.60 -0.65
CA LYS A 149 16.18 -10.74 -1.55
C LYS A 149 17.62 -10.92 -2.02
N ARG A 150 18.25 -12.05 -1.64
CA ARG A 150 19.58 -12.39 -2.17
C ARG A 150 19.48 -12.37 -3.70
N PRO A 151 20.46 -11.79 -4.42
CA PRO A 151 20.42 -11.76 -5.88
C PRO A 151 20.28 -13.18 -6.39
N SER A 152 19.28 -13.41 -7.24
CA SER A 152 19.03 -14.72 -7.84
C SER A 152 20.27 -15.19 -8.59
N SER A 153 20.45 -16.49 -8.74
CA SER A 153 21.60 -17.07 -9.45
C SER A 153 21.77 -16.45 -10.85
N PHE A 154 20.64 -16.15 -11.51
CA PHE A 154 20.57 -15.44 -12.79
C PHE A 154 21.26 -14.07 -12.75
N VAL A 155 20.96 -13.23 -11.74
CA VAL A 155 21.55 -11.90 -11.55
C VAL A 155 23.06 -11.97 -11.32
N LYS A 156 23.53 -13.03 -10.66
CA LYS A 156 24.97 -13.23 -10.41
C LYS A 156 25.72 -13.64 -11.68
N ILE A 157 25.10 -14.44 -12.53
CA ILE A 157 25.70 -14.89 -13.79
C ILE A 157 25.72 -13.75 -14.79
N SER A 158 24.61 -13.03 -14.94
CA SER A 158 24.50 -11.90 -15.85
C SER A 158 25.52 -10.81 -15.52
N SER A 159 25.64 -10.44 -14.24
CA SER A 159 26.60 -9.43 -13.80
C SER A 159 28.04 -9.88 -13.99
N ARG A 160 28.39 -11.15 -13.75
CA ARG A 160 29.74 -11.65 -14.06
C ARG A 160 30.11 -11.51 -15.53
N MET A 161 29.16 -11.73 -16.45
CA MET A 161 29.43 -11.70 -17.88
C MET A 161 29.42 -10.29 -18.47
N PHE A 162 28.48 -9.44 -18.06
CA PHE A 162 28.20 -8.17 -18.75
C PHE A 162 28.46 -6.91 -17.93
N HIS A 163 28.94 -7.00 -16.69
CA HIS A 163 29.11 -5.82 -15.83
C HIS A 163 30.03 -4.75 -16.45
N ASN A 164 31.20 -5.14 -16.95
CA ASN A 164 32.17 -4.20 -17.51
C ASN A 164 31.63 -3.50 -18.77
N PHE A 165 31.00 -4.26 -19.66
CA PHE A 165 30.34 -3.74 -20.86
C PHE A 165 29.20 -2.77 -20.51
N SER A 166 28.34 -3.19 -19.58
CA SER A 166 27.22 -2.37 -19.10
C SER A 166 27.71 -1.06 -18.45
N MET A 167 28.78 -1.13 -17.66
CA MET A 167 29.33 0.05 -16.99
C MET A 167 29.93 1.03 -18.00
N SER A 168 30.60 0.53 -19.05
CA SER A 168 31.13 1.36 -20.13
C SER A 168 30.01 2.13 -20.86
N LEU A 169 28.95 1.43 -21.25
CA LEU A 169 27.81 2.03 -21.96
C LEU A 169 27.05 3.07 -21.12
N ILE A 170 26.93 2.85 -19.80
CA ILE A 170 26.34 3.83 -18.88
C ILE A 170 27.24 5.08 -18.78
N LYS A 171 28.57 4.91 -18.71
CA LYS A 171 29.52 6.03 -18.66
C LYS A 171 29.52 6.86 -19.95
N GLN A 172 29.38 6.22 -21.11
CA GLN A 172 29.25 6.90 -22.41
C GLN A 172 27.94 7.69 -22.55
N GLY A 173 26.97 7.49 -21.65
CA GLY A 173 25.74 8.28 -21.62
C GLY A 173 24.63 7.78 -22.54
N SER A 174 24.81 6.66 -23.25
CA SER A 174 23.81 6.07 -24.15
C SER A 174 22.52 5.66 -23.41
N PHE A 175 22.63 5.25 -22.12
CA PHE A 175 21.53 4.74 -21.30
C PHE A 175 21.10 5.69 -20.14
N ARG A 176 21.19 7.01 -20.34
CA ARG A 176 20.85 8.01 -19.28
C ARG A 176 19.40 7.88 -18.78
N ASN A 177 18.44 7.70 -19.69
CA ASN A 177 17.03 7.56 -19.34
C ASN A 177 16.78 6.31 -18.49
N LEU A 178 17.26 5.16 -18.96
CA LEU A 178 17.18 3.89 -18.23
C LEU A 178 17.82 3.99 -16.84
N LYS A 179 19.01 4.59 -16.72
CA LYS A 179 19.67 4.82 -15.42
C LYS A 179 18.76 5.63 -14.49
N ARG A 180 18.20 6.73 -14.98
CA ARG A 180 17.29 7.59 -14.22
C ARG A 180 16.04 6.82 -13.77
N ASP A 181 15.44 6.04 -14.66
CA ASP A 181 14.21 5.30 -14.37
C ASP A 181 14.45 4.19 -13.35
N ILE A 182 15.59 3.49 -13.41
CA ILE A 182 15.97 2.49 -12.39
C ILE A 182 16.17 3.12 -11.02
N VAL A 183 16.87 4.26 -10.95
CA VAL A 183 17.09 4.98 -9.68
C VAL A 183 15.77 5.44 -9.06
N LYS A 184 14.81 5.84 -9.90
CA LYS A 184 13.51 6.36 -9.45
C LYS A 184 12.46 5.27 -9.17
N SER A 185 12.57 4.08 -9.75
CA SER A 185 11.52 3.03 -9.70
C SER A 185 11.53 2.12 -8.45
N ASN A 186 12.32 2.45 -7.41
CA ASN A 186 12.46 1.62 -6.19
C ASN A 186 12.86 0.17 -6.46
N LEU A 187 13.46 -0.09 -7.61
CA LEU A 187 14.02 -1.39 -7.95
C LEU A 187 15.24 -1.66 -7.07
N GLU A 188 15.31 -2.86 -6.49
CA GLU A 188 16.47 -3.33 -5.68
C GLU A 188 17.67 -3.72 -6.57
N PHE A 189 17.88 -3.01 -7.69
CA PHE A 189 18.92 -3.28 -8.67
C PHE A 189 19.77 -2.04 -8.94
N VAL A 190 21.09 -2.23 -9.01
CA VAL A 190 22.02 -1.20 -9.47
C VAL A 190 21.85 -1.03 -10.99
N PRO A 191 21.89 0.19 -11.55
CA PRO A 191 21.70 0.42 -12.99
C PRO A 191 22.60 -0.44 -13.90
N ALA A 192 23.88 -0.59 -13.54
CA ALA A 192 24.81 -1.44 -14.28
C ALA A 192 24.39 -2.93 -14.25
N THR A 193 23.97 -3.42 -13.09
CA THR A 193 23.50 -4.80 -12.91
C THR A 193 22.22 -5.07 -13.70
N TYR A 194 21.30 -4.11 -13.76
CA TYR A 194 20.08 -4.24 -14.54
C TYR A 194 20.36 -4.26 -16.05
N LEU A 195 21.26 -3.39 -16.52
CA LEU A 195 21.65 -3.40 -17.93
C LEU A 195 22.35 -4.72 -18.32
N SER A 196 23.16 -5.29 -17.41
CA SER A 196 23.74 -6.62 -17.59
C SER A 196 22.66 -7.72 -17.68
N LEU A 197 21.56 -7.59 -16.94
CA LEU A 197 20.42 -8.50 -17.03
C LEU A 197 19.73 -8.42 -18.39
N ILE A 198 19.52 -7.21 -18.92
CA ILE A 198 18.93 -7.01 -20.26
C ILE A 198 19.76 -7.75 -21.31
N PHE A 199 21.07 -7.46 -21.40
CA PHE A 199 21.94 -8.11 -22.38
C PHE A 199 21.97 -9.63 -22.25
N PHE A 200 22.06 -10.14 -21.02
CA PHE A 200 22.05 -11.59 -20.79
C PHE A 200 20.72 -12.23 -21.21
N SER A 201 19.58 -11.60 -20.89
CA SER A 201 18.26 -12.08 -21.32
C SER A 201 18.09 -12.06 -22.83
N THR A 202 18.64 -11.05 -23.52
CA THR A 202 18.61 -10.96 -24.99
C THR A 202 19.43 -12.07 -25.64
N ILE A 203 20.59 -12.43 -25.07
CA ILE A 203 21.41 -13.55 -25.59
C ILE A 203 20.68 -14.88 -25.40
N ILE A 204 20.06 -15.09 -24.24
CA ILE A 204 19.25 -16.29 -24.01
C ILE A 204 18.08 -16.34 -24.99
N ALA A 205 17.39 -15.21 -25.20
CA ALA A 205 16.32 -15.13 -26.19
C ALA A 205 16.84 -15.42 -27.61
N ALA A 206 18.05 -15.01 -27.97
CA ALA A 206 18.67 -15.33 -29.27
C ALA A 206 18.98 -16.82 -29.43
N ILE A 207 19.48 -17.47 -28.37
CA ILE A 207 19.70 -18.93 -28.36
C ILE A 207 18.36 -19.65 -28.52
N ILE A 208 17.32 -19.25 -27.78
CA ILE A 208 15.98 -19.83 -27.91
C ILE A 208 15.43 -19.58 -29.32
N ALA A 209 15.56 -18.36 -29.86
CA ALA A 209 15.11 -18.01 -31.19
C ALA A 209 15.78 -18.87 -32.27
N PHE A 210 17.05 -19.22 -32.11
CA PHE A 210 17.77 -20.13 -33.00
C PHE A 210 17.14 -21.53 -33.00
N PHE A 211 16.87 -22.11 -31.83
CA PHE A 211 16.20 -23.41 -31.73
C PHE A 211 14.77 -23.39 -32.26
N VAL A 212 14.01 -22.33 -31.96
CA VAL A 212 12.63 -22.14 -32.43
C VAL A 212 12.59 -21.99 -33.95
N THR A 213 13.51 -21.19 -34.51
CA THR A 213 13.65 -21.03 -35.97
C THR A 213 14.01 -22.37 -36.62
N GLY A 214 14.94 -23.13 -36.02
CA GLY A 214 15.29 -24.47 -36.48
C GLY A 214 14.10 -25.43 -36.48
N PHE A 215 13.28 -25.42 -35.43
CA PHE A 215 12.07 -26.24 -35.35
C PHE A 215 11.07 -25.89 -36.47
N PHE A 216 10.74 -24.60 -36.66
CA PHE A 216 9.80 -24.15 -37.68
C PHE A 216 10.31 -24.26 -39.12
N LEU A 217 11.59 -24.55 -39.30
CA LEU A 217 12.19 -24.84 -40.59
C LEU A 217 11.81 -26.25 -41.05
N PHE A 218 11.70 -27.22 -40.14
CA PHE A 218 11.43 -28.61 -40.46
C PHE A 218 10.00 -29.07 -40.15
N PHE A 219 9.30 -28.40 -39.24
CA PHE A 219 7.98 -28.81 -38.75
C PHE A 219 6.94 -27.68 -38.84
N ASP A 220 5.71 -28.04 -39.21
CA ASP A 220 4.53 -27.17 -39.12
C ASP A 220 3.62 -27.62 -37.96
N ILE A 221 2.94 -26.64 -37.34
CA ILE A 221 1.95 -26.87 -36.28
C ILE A 221 0.56 -26.79 -36.90
N LEU A 222 -0.17 -27.91 -36.91
CA LEU A 222 -1.52 -28.01 -37.46
C LEU A 222 -2.57 -28.01 -36.34
N ILE A 223 -3.79 -27.56 -36.66
CA ILE A 223 -4.93 -27.56 -35.75
C ILE A 223 -5.49 -29.00 -35.58
N ASP A 224 -5.45 -29.79 -36.65
CA ASP A 224 -5.91 -31.17 -36.68
C ASP A 224 -4.76 -32.18 -36.48
N PRO A 225 -5.00 -33.37 -35.90
CA PRO A 225 -3.99 -34.40 -35.74
C PRO A 225 -3.49 -34.95 -37.10
N PRO A 226 -2.17 -35.15 -37.29
CA PRO A 226 -1.09 -34.95 -36.32
C PRO A 226 -0.71 -33.47 -36.17
N PHE A 227 -0.72 -32.98 -34.92
CA PHE A 227 -0.44 -31.57 -34.58
C PHE A 227 0.94 -31.07 -35.05
N ILE A 228 1.89 -31.99 -35.26
CA ILE A 228 3.23 -31.69 -35.74
C ILE A 228 3.48 -32.56 -36.97
N ALA A 229 3.64 -31.93 -38.12
CA ALA A 229 3.91 -32.62 -39.38
C ALA A 229 5.24 -32.14 -39.99
N PRO A 230 6.04 -33.05 -40.58
CA PRO A 230 7.23 -32.65 -41.33
C PRO A 230 6.83 -31.91 -42.60
N ILE A 231 7.58 -30.87 -42.92
CA ILE A 231 7.30 -29.98 -44.05
C ILE A 231 7.77 -30.63 -45.37
N GLN A 232 6.96 -30.52 -46.43
CA GLN A 232 7.31 -30.96 -47.79
C GLN A 232 7.81 -29.81 -48.69
N GLU A 233 7.70 -28.55 -48.23
CA GLU A 233 8.27 -27.39 -48.92
C GLU A 233 9.81 -27.46 -48.97
N SER A 234 10.39 -26.94 -50.06
CA SER A 234 11.84 -26.83 -50.19
C SER A 234 12.42 -25.84 -49.17
N PHE A 235 13.62 -26.15 -48.65
CA PHE A 235 14.33 -25.33 -47.65
C PHE A 235 14.41 -23.83 -48.05
N ILE A 236 14.69 -23.57 -49.32
CA ILE A 236 14.89 -22.22 -49.87
C ILE A 236 13.60 -21.38 -49.79
N GLN A 237 12.43 -21.99 -49.97
CA GLN A 237 11.14 -21.31 -49.90
C GLN A 237 10.70 -21.03 -48.46
N ARG A 238 11.09 -21.89 -47.52
CA ARG A 238 10.69 -21.76 -46.11
C ARG A 238 11.57 -20.78 -45.34
N LEU A 239 12.85 -20.71 -45.65
CA LEU A 239 13.82 -19.84 -44.96
C LEU A 239 13.32 -18.38 -44.78
N PRO A 240 12.88 -17.64 -45.82
CA PRO A 240 12.41 -16.26 -45.65
C PRO A 240 11.15 -16.13 -44.78
N LYS A 241 10.29 -17.16 -44.72
CA LYS A 241 9.07 -17.17 -43.89
C LYS A 241 9.38 -17.29 -42.40
N VAL A 242 10.54 -17.84 -42.02
CA VAL A 242 10.87 -18.15 -40.60
C VAL A 242 12.06 -17.32 -40.09
N ILE A 243 12.94 -16.84 -40.96
CA ILE A 243 14.17 -16.12 -40.57
C ILE A 243 13.91 -14.88 -39.69
N TRP A 244 12.76 -14.22 -39.86
CA TRP A 244 12.39 -13.05 -39.04
C TRP A 244 12.23 -13.41 -37.56
N VAL A 245 11.88 -14.65 -37.22
CA VAL A 245 11.73 -15.12 -35.83
C VAL A 245 13.05 -15.04 -35.07
N LEU A 246 14.18 -15.30 -35.76
CA LEU A 246 15.53 -15.22 -35.21
C LEU A 246 15.85 -13.82 -34.66
N PHE A 247 15.35 -12.77 -35.31
CA PHE A 247 15.56 -11.37 -34.94
C PHE A 247 14.43 -10.82 -34.07
N ALA A 248 13.19 -11.25 -34.30
CA ALA A 248 12.02 -10.73 -33.62
C ALA A 248 12.05 -11.06 -32.12
N LEU A 249 12.33 -12.31 -31.73
CA LEU A 249 12.26 -12.72 -30.32
C LEU A 249 13.30 -12.01 -29.43
N PRO A 250 14.59 -11.88 -29.82
CA PRO A 250 15.57 -11.12 -29.05
C PRO A 250 15.25 -9.63 -29.01
N LEU A 251 14.76 -9.07 -30.12
CA LEU A 251 14.39 -7.66 -30.21
C LEU A 251 13.22 -7.33 -29.28
N ILE A 252 12.15 -8.13 -29.30
CA ILE A 252 10.99 -7.98 -28.40
C ILE A 252 11.44 -8.08 -26.94
N THR A 253 12.29 -9.07 -26.61
CA THR A 253 12.82 -9.25 -25.25
C THR A 253 13.62 -8.03 -24.80
N PHE A 254 14.50 -7.51 -25.66
CA PHE A 254 15.30 -6.32 -25.36
C PHE A 254 14.44 -5.08 -25.15
N VAL A 255 13.49 -4.82 -26.07
CA VAL A 255 12.58 -3.68 -26.02
C VAL A 255 11.74 -3.75 -24.75
N PHE A 256 11.12 -4.88 -24.47
CA PHE A 256 10.30 -5.06 -23.27
C PHE A 256 11.12 -4.84 -21.98
N ALA A 257 12.30 -5.46 -21.88
CA ALA A 257 13.17 -5.31 -20.72
C ALA A 257 13.72 -3.89 -20.55
N TYR A 258 13.93 -3.15 -21.65
CA TYR A 258 14.34 -1.76 -21.62
C TYR A 258 13.24 -0.81 -21.12
N PHE A 259 11.99 -1.03 -21.54
CA PHE A 259 10.86 -0.20 -21.13
C PHE A 259 10.28 -0.55 -19.75
N PHE A 260 10.54 -1.76 -19.25
CA PHE A 260 10.03 -2.24 -17.97
C PHE A 260 10.29 -1.28 -16.78
N PRO A 261 11.51 -0.74 -16.54
CA PRO A 261 11.75 0.19 -15.42
C PRO A 261 10.97 1.50 -15.54
N SER A 262 10.73 1.98 -16.77
CA SER A 262 9.93 3.18 -17.00
C SER A 262 8.46 2.95 -16.62
N MET A 263 7.91 1.78 -16.96
CA MET A 263 6.55 1.39 -16.57
C MET A 263 6.42 1.27 -15.05
N GLU A 264 7.39 0.63 -14.39
CA GLU A 264 7.39 0.51 -12.92
C GLU A 264 7.52 1.88 -12.25
N ARG A 265 8.38 2.77 -12.77
CA ARG A 265 8.48 4.15 -12.29
C ARG A 265 7.15 4.89 -12.40
N GLN A 266 6.45 4.78 -13.52
CA GLN A 266 5.18 5.44 -13.74
C GLN A 266 4.08 4.88 -12.82
N SER A 267 4.03 3.57 -12.63
CA SER A 267 3.12 2.93 -11.67
C SER A 267 3.36 3.44 -10.25
N LEU A 268 4.63 3.51 -9.83
CA LEU A 268 5.02 4.03 -8.53
C LEU A 268 4.68 5.52 -8.37
N GLU A 269 4.93 6.33 -9.41
CA GLU A 269 4.57 7.74 -9.45
C GLU A 269 3.06 7.94 -9.25
N ARG A 270 2.21 7.16 -9.94
CA ARG A 270 0.74 7.20 -9.77
C ARG A 270 0.33 6.85 -8.35
N LYS A 271 0.88 5.77 -7.78
CA LYS A 271 0.60 5.33 -6.41
C LYS A 271 0.99 6.39 -5.37
N ILE A 272 2.16 6.99 -5.52
CA ILE A 272 2.63 8.08 -4.65
C ILE A 272 1.72 9.29 -4.77
N ASN A 273 1.37 9.70 -6.00
CA ASN A 273 0.49 10.85 -6.23
C ASN A 273 -0.91 10.66 -5.64
N HIS A 274 -1.39 9.42 -5.55
CA HIS A 274 -2.67 9.09 -4.93
C HIS A 274 -2.62 9.19 -3.39
N GLU A 275 -1.52 8.76 -2.76
CA GLU A 275 -1.34 8.84 -1.30
C GLU A 275 -0.97 10.25 -0.81
N LEU A 276 -0.28 11.04 -1.64
CA LEU A 276 0.35 12.30 -1.26
C LEU A 276 -0.59 13.37 -0.67
N PRO A 277 -1.79 13.62 -1.22
CA PRO A 277 -2.70 14.63 -0.66
C PRO A 277 -3.07 14.32 0.79
N PHE A 278 -3.44 13.07 1.07
CA PHE A 278 -3.87 12.62 2.40
C PHE A 278 -2.70 12.60 3.40
N ALA A 279 -1.54 12.11 2.96
CA ALA A 279 -0.34 12.17 3.78
C ALA A 279 0.04 13.61 4.14
N THR A 280 -0.14 14.56 3.20
CA THR A 280 0.17 15.98 3.43
C THR A 280 -0.82 16.62 4.41
N VAL A 281 -2.10 16.23 4.39
CA VAL A 281 -3.07 16.62 5.43
C VAL A 281 -2.60 16.14 6.81
N HIS A 282 -2.20 14.88 6.94
CA HIS A 282 -1.66 14.37 8.20
C HIS A 282 -0.38 15.11 8.62
N MET A 283 0.51 15.42 7.67
CA MET A 283 1.71 16.22 7.95
C MET A 283 1.36 17.62 8.48
N SER A 284 0.33 18.27 7.92
CA SER A 284 -0.15 19.58 8.40
C SER A 284 -0.63 19.50 9.85
N SER A 285 -1.41 18.48 10.21
CA SER A 285 -1.87 18.28 11.59
C SER A 285 -0.71 18.04 12.57
N ILE A 286 0.31 17.28 12.15
CA ILE A 286 1.50 17.01 12.98
C ILE A 286 2.37 18.28 13.12
N ALA A 287 2.57 19.02 12.03
CA ALA A 287 3.35 20.26 12.04
C ALA A 287 2.74 21.30 12.99
N GLY A 288 1.41 21.39 13.06
CA GLY A 288 0.70 22.25 14.02
C GLY A 288 0.94 21.91 15.49
N SER A 289 1.46 20.72 15.81
CA SER A 289 1.79 20.30 17.17
C SER A 289 3.22 20.67 17.60
N MET A 290 3.88 21.59 16.89
CA MET A 290 5.29 22.01 17.13
C MET A 290 6.27 20.84 17.16
N VAL A 291 6.01 19.81 16.35
CA VAL A 291 6.91 18.67 16.18
C VAL A 291 8.10 19.10 15.32
N GLU A 292 9.29 18.63 15.69
CA GLU A 292 10.51 18.86 14.92
C GLU A 292 10.33 18.43 13.45
N PRO A 293 10.72 19.25 12.45
CA PRO A 293 10.40 19.00 11.04
C PRO A 293 10.96 17.66 10.53
N SER A 294 12.14 17.28 11.02
CA SER A 294 12.81 16.01 10.71
C SER A 294 12.00 14.78 11.17
N LYS A 295 11.16 14.92 12.21
CA LYS A 295 10.38 13.81 12.79
C LYS A 295 9.04 13.58 12.11
N ILE A 296 8.49 14.59 11.43
CA ILE A 296 7.18 14.52 10.76
C ILE A 296 7.15 13.33 9.79
N PHE A 297 8.16 13.20 8.93
CA PHE A 297 8.27 12.09 7.97
C PHE A 297 8.38 10.72 8.63
N GLY A 298 9.09 10.63 9.76
CA GLY A 298 9.19 9.40 10.55
C GLY A 298 7.84 9.00 11.17
N ILE A 299 7.06 9.97 11.65
CA ILE A 299 5.72 9.72 12.20
C ILE A 299 4.79 9.19 11.10
N ILE A 300 4.74 9.86 9.94
CA ILE A 300 3.92 9.40 8.81
C ILE A 300 4.34 8.02 8.32
N ALA A 301 5.63 7.76 8.18
CA ALA A 301 6.13 6.43 7.79
C ALA A 301 5.74 5.35 8.83
N SER A 302 5.61 5.71 10.11
CA SER A 302 5.27 4.75 11.16
C SER A 302 3.81 4.33 11.21
N THR A 303 2.89 5.11 10.60
CA THR A 303 1.44 4.79 10.59
C THR A 303 1.15 3.58 9.72
N GLY A 304 1.91 3.37 8.65
CA GLY A 304 1.69 2.31 7.67
C GLY A 304 0.47 2.54 6.77
N GLU A 305 -0.14 3.72 6.81
CA GLU A 305 -1.31 4.08 6.00
C GLU A 305 -0.94 4.41 4.54
N TYR A 306 0.31 4.83 4.32
CA TYR A 306 0.82 5.28 3.02
C TYR A 306 2.05 4.44 2.61
N PRO A 307 1.86 3.19 2.17
CA PRO A 307 2.96 2.25 1.97
C PRO A 307 3.94 2.64 0.85
N ASN A 308 3.50 3.42 -0.16
CA ASN A 308 4.37 3.86 -1.24
C ASN A 308 5.19 5.10 -0.81
N LEU A 309 4.57 6.02 -0.07
CA LEU A 309 5.26 7.16 0.55
C LEU A 309 6.19 6.75 1.69
N GLU A 310 5.82 5.72 2.48
CA GLU A 310 6.64 5.17 3.56
C GLU A 310 8.06 4.87 3.06
N LYS A 311 8.19 4.25 1.89
CA LYS A 311 9.49 3.93 1.29
C LYS A 311 10.31 5.19 0.99
N GLU A 312 9.69 6.26 0.51
CA GLU A 312 10.38 7.51 0.19
C GLU A 312 10.75 8.30 1.45
N PHE A 313 9.88 8.31 2.46
CA PHE A 313 10.15 8.94 3.75
C PHE A 313 11.20 8.18 4.56
N ILE A 314 11.24 6.85 4.51
CA ILE A 314 12.33 6.07 5.11
C ILE A 314 13.66 6.41 4.45
N LYS A 315 13.72 6.59 3.14
CA LYS A 315 14.96 6.99 2.46
C LYS A 315 15.41 8.39 2.87
N LEU A 316 14.48 9.35 2.97
CA LEU A 316 14.76 10.68 3.49
C LEU A 316 15.30 10.59 4.94
N GLN A 317 14.65 9.80 5.80
CA GLN A 317 15.13 9.60 7.18
C GLN A 317 16.47 8.88 7.26
N ASN A 318 16.79 7.99 6.33
CA ASN A 318 18.09 7.36 6.26
C ASN A 318 19.17 8.37 5.85
N GLU A 319 18.86 9.32 4.96
CA GLU A 319 19.78 10.40 4.61
C GLU A 319 20.16 11.27 5.82
N ILE A 320 19.20 11.51 6.71
CA ILE A 320 19.42 12.29 7.94
C ILE A 320 20.11 11.44 9.02
N ASN A 321 19.52 10.29 9.38
CA ASN A 321 19.94 9.53 10.57
C ASN A 321 21.15 8.61 10.32
N ILE A 322 21.37 8.17 9.08
CA ILE A 322 22.46 7.23 8.73
C ILE A 322 23.61 7.98 8.05
N TYR A 323 23.30 8.79 7.04
CA TYR A 323 24.34 9.53 6.30
C TYR A 323 24.73 10.86 6.96
N GLY A 324 23.96 11.33 7.95
CA GLY A 324 24.28 12.55 8.69
C GLY A 324 24.05 13.84 7.91
N TYR A 325 23.26 13.81 6.83
CA TYR A 325 22.90 15.02 6.10
C TYR A 325 21.91 15.86 6.91
N ASP A 326 22.02 17.19 6.81
CA ASP A 326 20.99 18.08 7.33
C ASP A 326 19.67 17.89 6.56
N LEU A 327 18.55 18.27 7.18
CA LEU A 327 17.21 18.08 6.60
C LEU A 327 17.04 18.79 5.25
N VAL A 328 17.60 19.99 5.08
CA VAL A 328 17.46 20.79 3.85
C VAL A 328 18.22 20.11 2.71
N THR A 329 19.45 19.69 2.96
CA THR A 329 20.31 18.94 2.03
C THR A 329 19.67 17.60 1.68
N ALA A 330 19.15 16.86 2.66
CA ALA A 330 18.43 15.62 2.42
C ALA A 330 17.20 15.84 1.53
N LEU A 331 16.35 16.83 1.83
CA LEU A 331 15.20 17.18 1.00
C LEU A 331 15.61 17.49 -0.44
N ARG A 332 16.64 18.32 -0.65
CA ARG A 332 17.16 18.65 -2.00
C ARG A 332 17.69 17.43 -2.74
N ASN A 333 18.40 16.53 -2.05
CA ASN A 333 18.87 15.27 -2.63
C ASN A 333 17.70 14.37 -3.07
N ARG A 334 16.60 14.34 -2.29
CA ARG A 334 15.39 13.60 -2.65
C ARG A 334 14.65 14.19 -3.85
N VAL A 335 14.68 15.51 -4.07
CA VAL A 335 14.03 16.17 -5.23
C VAL A 335 14.51 15.56 -6.56
N PHE A 336 15.83 15.41 -6.74
CA PHE A 336 16.41 14.87 -7.98
C PHE A 336 16.08 13.39 -8.21
N ASN A 337 15.98 12.62 -7.13
CA ASN A 337 15.80 11.17 -7.15
C ASN A 337 14.36 10.71 -6.90
N SER A 338 13.41 11.65 -6.78
CA SER A 338 12.01 11.32 -6.56
C SER A 338 11.37 10.71 -7.82
N PRO A 339 10.58 9.62 -7.69
CA PRO A 339 9.75 9.10 -8.77
C PRO A 339 8.62 10.05 -9.19
N SER A 340 8.05 10.79 -8.23
CA SER A 340 6.91 11.68 -8.44
C SER A 340 7.36 13.13 -8.48
N ARG A 341 6.83 13.87 -9.46
CA ARG A 341 7.01 15.33 -9.56
C ARG A 341 6.32 16.06 -8.40
N LYS A 342 5.08 15.69 -8.05
CA LYS A 342 4.33 16.33 -6.96
C LYS A 342 5.03 16.20 -5.60
N LEU A 343 5.64 15.04 -5.35
CA LEU A 343 6.45 14.78 -4.16
C LEU A 343 7.77 15.58 -4.19
N ALA A 344 8.43 15.67 -5.34
CA ALA A 344 9.61 16.50 -5.51
C ALA A 344 9.31 17.98 -5.22
N ASP A 345 8.17 18.48 -5.72
CA ASP A 345 7.71 19.84 -5.46
C ASP A 345 7.38 20.08 -3.98
N LEU A 346 6.81 19.09 -3.29
CA LEU A 346 6.61 19.15 -1.83
C LEU A 346 7.95 19.28 -1.09
N PHE A 347 8.94 18.44 -1.41
CA PHE A 347 10.26 18.49 -0.78
C PHE A 347 11.00 19.80 -1.07
N ASN A 348 10.93 20.29 -2.31
CA ASN A 348 11.56 21.55 -2.71
C ASN A 348 10.92 22.76 -2.02
N GLY A 349 9.58 22.80 -1.98
CA GLY A 349 8.84 23.82 -1.25
C GLY A 349 9.19 23.81 0.23
N LEU A 350 9.21 22.63 0.85
CA LEU A 350 9.55 22.49 2.26
C LEU A 350 10.99 22.93 2.57
N SER A 351 11.95 22.52 1.74
CA SER A 351 13.35 22.97 1.85
C SER A 351 13.43 24.50 1.82
N THR A 352 12.69 25.14 0.91
CA THR A 352 12.67 26.59 0.77
C THR A 352 12.05 27.27 1.99
N THR A 353 10.91 26.76 2.48
CA THR A 353 10.24 27.29 3.67
C THR A 353 11.10 27.17 4.93
N ILE A 354 11.80 26.05 5.11
CA ILE A 354 12.73 25.87 6.24
C ILE A 354 13.87 26.89 6.15
N THR A 355 14.47 27.07 4.97
CA THR A 355 15.57 28.03 4.79
C THR A 355 15.15 29.48 4.96
N SER A 356 13.90 29.82 4.66
CA SER A 356 13.37 31.17 4.83
C SER A 356 12.78 31.42 6.23
N GLY A 357 12.81 30.44 7.14
CA GLY A 357 12.21 30.55 8.48
C GLY A 357 10.68 30.62 8.47
N GLY A 358 10.02 30.07 7.44
CA GLY A 358 8.57 30.11 7.32
C GLY A 358 7.84 29.10 8.22
N ASP A 359 6.54 29.32 8.41
CA ASP A 359 5.68 28.43 9.19
C ASP A 359 5.37 27.14 8.41
N LEU A 360 5.77 26.00 8.99
CA LEU A 360 5.60 24.68 8.37
C LEU A 360 4.16 24.19 8.41
N ALA A 361 3.38 24.52 9.44
CA ALA A 361 1.98 24.15 9.53
C ALA A 361 1.20 24.83 8.40
N VAL A 362 1.44 26.13 8.19
CA VAL A 362 0.84 26.90 7.09
C VAL A 362 1.31 26.37 5.73
N PHE A 363 2.58 26.03 5.58
CA PHE A 363 3.10 25.43 4.34
C PHE A 363 2.39 24.12 4.00
N PHE A 364 2.34 23.17 4.95
CA PHE A 364 1.70 21.88 4.72
C PHE A 364 0.20 22.02 4.51
N GLU A 365 -0.47 22.95 5.19
CA GLU A 365 -1.89 23.23 4.99
C GLU A 365 -2.17 23.70 3.55
N LYS A 366 -1.46 24.73 3.08
CA LYS A 366 -1.60 25.25 1.71
C LYS A 366 -1.28 24.18 0.68
N ARG A 367 -0.22 23.39 0.91
CA ARG A 367 0.18 22.32 -0.01
C ARG A 367 -0.83 21.17 -0.02
N ALA A 368 -1.42 20.82 1.14
CA ALA A 368 -2.49 19.83 1.24
C ALA A 368 -3.73 20.28 0.47
N GLN A 369 -4.15 21.54 0.62
CA GLN A 369 -5.29 22.10 -0.13
C GLN A 369 -5.06 22.02 -1.65
N SER A 370 -3.88 22.44 -2.12
CA SER A 370 -3.50 22.35 -3.54
C SER A 370 -3.50 20.91 -4.04
N LEU A 371 -2.91 19.97 -3.31
CA LEU A 371 -2.86 18.55 -3.70
C LEU A 371 -4.24 17.90 -3.69
N LEU A 372 -5.11 18.24 -2.73
CA LEU A 372 -6.49 17.75 -2.65
C LEU A 372 -7.34 18.30 -3.80
N PHE A 373 -7.13 19.56 -4.19
CA PHE A 373 -7.79 20.14 -5.35
C PHE A 373 -7.41 19.42 -6.63
N GLU A 374 -6.12 19.20 -6.87
CA GLU A 374 -5.64 18.42 -8.02
C GLU A 374 -6.19 16.99 -8.00
N TYR A 375 -6.21 16.34 -6.83
CA TYR A 375 -6.77 15.01 -6.67
C TYR A 375 -8.25 14.94 -7.03
N ARG A 376 -9.05 15.91 -6.58
CA ARG A 376 -10.48 16.01 -6.93
C ARG A 376 -10.66 16.20 -8.44
N LEU A 377 -9.84 17.04 -9.07
CA LEU A 377 -9.87 17.25 -10.51
C LEU A 377 -9.51 15.98 -11.28
N ASP A 378 -8.52 15.21 -10.80
CA ASP A 378 -8.12 13.94 -11.41
C ASP A 378 -9.24 12.88 -11.28
N ILE A 379 -9.96 12.85 -10.15
CA ILE A 379 -11.13 11.98 -9.97
C ILE A 379 -12.29 12.41 -10.86
N GLU A 380 -12.56 13.71 -10.96
CA GLU A 380 -13.63 14.25 -11.82
C GLU A 380 -13.37 13.93 -13.30
N LYS A 381 -12.13 14.09 -13.75
CA LYS A 381 -11.71 13.70 -15.12
C LYS A 381 -11.91 12.22 -15.37
N GLN A 382 -11.57 11.36 -14.41
CA GLN A 382 -11.81 9.92 -14.51
C GLN A 382 -13.30 9.60 -14.56
N GLY A 383 -14.13 10.29 -13.76
CA GLY A 383 -15.58 10.17 -13.79
C GLY A 383 -16.18 10.57 -15.14
N LYS A 384 -15.80 11.72 -15.67
CA LYS A 384 -16.22 12.20 -17.00
C LYS A 384 -15.79 11.26 -18.12
N ALA A 385 -14.58 10.71 -18.04
CA ALA A 385 -14.12 9.72 -19.00
C ALA A 385 -14.97 8.43 -18.93
N ALA A 386 -15.30 7.96 -17.73
CA ALA A 386 -16.17 6.80 -17.54
C ALA A 386 -17.59 7.05 -18.08
N GLU A 387 -18.16 8.24 -17.85
CA GLU A 387 -19.43 8.68 -18.44
C GLU A 387 -19.40 8.64 -19.96
N THR A 388 -18.37 9.23 -20.56
CA THR A 388 -18.18 9.17 -22.03
C THR A 388 -18.10 7.73 -22.54
N PHE A 389 -17.43 6.82 -21.81
CA PHE A 389 -17.39 5.40 -22.19
C PHE A 389 -18.75 4.71 -22.05
N MET A 390 -19.55 5.07 -21.04
CA MET A 390 -20.91 4.55 -20.88
C MET A 390 -21.82 5.02 -22.03
N ASP A 391 -21.72 6.27 -22.44
CA ASP A 391 -22.50 6.80 -23.58
C ASP A 391 -22.14 6.11 -24.89
N ILE A 392 -20.85 5.90 -25.15
CA ILE A 392 -20.36 5.13 -26.30
C ILE A 392 -20.87 3.70 -26.24
N TYR A 393 -20.83 3.07 -25.06
CA TYR A 393 -21.33 1.71 -24.87
C TYR A 393 -22.84 1.60 -25.16
N ILE A 394 -23.66 2.48 -24.58
CA ILE A 394 -25.11 2.49 -24.83
C ILE A 394 -25.40 2.71 -26.31
N SER A 395 -24.67 3.61 -26.96
CA SER A 395 -24.88 3.93 -28.38
C SER A 395 -24.47 2.76 -29.31
N LEU A 396 -23.28 2.18 -29.13
CA LEU A 396 -22.76 1.14 -30.03
C LEU A 396 -23.27 -0.26 -29.71
N VAL A 397 -23.45 -0.59 -28.43
CA VAL A 397 -23.79 -1.95 -28.00
C VAL A 397 -25.29 -2.14 -27.87
N VAL A 398 -26.03 -1.11 -27.48
CA VAL A 398 -27.49 -1.20 -27.31
C VAL A 398 -28.22 -0.58 -28.50
N ALA A 399 -28.00 0.71 -28.78
CA ALA A 399 -28.79 1.42 -29.78
C ALA A 399 -28.54 0.95 -31.23
N ALA A 400 -27.27 0.79 -31.64
CA ALA A 400 -26.94 0.37 -33.01
C ALA A 400 -27.51 -1.02 -33.38
N PRO A 401 -27.40 -2.07 -32.54
CA PRO A 401 -28.05 -3.35 -32.81
C PRO A 401 -29.58 -3.25 -32.81
N MET A 402 -30.18 -2.43 -31.96
CA MET A 402 -31.64 -2.23 -31.95
C MET A 402 -32.14 -1.58 -33.24
N ILE A 403 -31.44 -0.55 -33.74
CA ILE A 403 -31.77 0.10 -35.02
C ILE A 403 -31.56 -0.88 -36.18
N LEU A 404 -30.45 -1.63 -36.18
CA LEU A 404 -30.18 -2.65 -37.19
C LEU A 404 -31.29 -3.73 -37.20
N MET A 405 -31.72 -4.18 -36.03
CA MET A 405 -32.82 -5.14 -35.90
C MET A 405 -34.11 -4.60 -36.50
N LEU A 406 -34.47 -3.34 -36.19
CA LEU A 406 -35.64 -2.69 -36.75
C LEU A 406 -35.57 -2.61 -38.29
N LEU A 407 -34.42 -2.20 -38.84
CA LEU A 407 -34.23 -2.09 -40.30
C LEU A 407 -34.34 -3.47 -40.98
N LEU A 408 -33.71 -4.50 -40.43
CA LEU A 408 -33.78 -5.87 -40.98
C LEU A 408 -35.21 -6.43 -40.92
N MET A 409 -35.95 -6.15 -39.84
CA MET A 409 -37.35 -6.53 -39.72
C MET A 409 -38.22 -5.82 -40.75
N MET A 410 -38.04 -4.51 -40.94
CA MET A 410 -38.78 -3.73 -41.94
C MET A 410 -38.52 -4.22 -43.36
N MET A 411 -37.26 -4.54 -43.71
CA MET A 411 -36.91 -5.14 -45.00
C MET A 411 -37.53 -6.52 -45.20
N GLY A 412 -37.57 -7.33 -44.14
CA GLY A 412 -38.22 -8.65 -44.17
C GLY A 412 -39.73 -8.58 -44.44
N ILE A 413 -40.40 -7.55 -43.94
CA ILE A 413 -41.85 -7.34 -44.12
C ILE A 413 -42.18 -6.68 -45.46
N SER A 414 -41.36 -5.73 -45.93
CA SER A 414 -41.62 -4.97 -47.16
C SER A 414 -41.39 -5.78 -48.45
N GLY A 415 -40.76 -6.96 -48.35
CA GLY A 415 -40.42 -7.80 -49.51
C GLY A 415 -39.31 -7.21 -50.39
N LEU A 416 -38.74 -6.06 -50.01
CA LEU A 416 -37.64 -5.39 -50.71
C LEU A 416 -36.31 -5.72 -50.00
N GLY A 417 -35.74 -6.88 -50.31
CA GLY A 417 -34.43 -7.27 -49.77
C GLY A 417 -34.16 -8.76 -49.76
N ILE A 418 -33.06 -9.13 -49.11
CA ILE A 418 -32.69 -10.53 -48.85
C ILE A 418 -33.77 -11.13 -47.96
N SER A 419 -34.43 -12.21 -48.40
CA SER A 419 -35.43 -12.93 -47.62
C SER A 419 -34.76 -13.72 -46.49
N LEU A 420 -34.28 -13.02 -45.46
CA LEU A 420 -33.77 -13.65 -44.26
C LEU A 420 -34.94 -14.12 -43.41
N SER A 421 -34.94 -15.40 -43.06
CA SER A 421 -35.91 -15.93 -42.11
C SER A 421 -35.75 -15.25 -40.74
N PRO A 422 -36.81 -15.12 -39.93
CA PRO A 422 -36.72 -14.54 -38.58
C PRO A 422 -35.68 -15.21 -37.68
N SER A 423 -35.44 -16.51 -37.87
CA SER A 423 -34.40 -17.27 -37.17
C SER A 423 -32.99 -16.86 -37.59
N MET A 424 -32.75 -16.64 -38.89
CA MET A 424 -31.45 -16.13 -39.39
C MET A 424 -31.17 -14.72 -38.89
N ILE A 425 -32.17 -13.82 -38.89
CA ILE A 425 -32.02 -12.45 -38.35
C ILE A 425 -31.65 -12.52 -36.86
N SER A 426 -32.32 -13.38 -36.08
CA SER A 426 -32.03 -13.55 -34.65
C SER A 426 -30.59 -14.05 -34.41
N ILE A 427 -30.13 -15.04 -35.18
CA ILE A 427 -28.76 -15.56 -35.08
C ILE A 427 -27.72 -14.48 -35.44
N ILE A 428 -27.93 -13.74 -36.52
CA ILE A 428 -27.05 -12.65 -36.94
C ILE A 428 -26.98 -11.57 -35.85
N MET A 429 -28.11 -11.23 -35.22
CA MET A 429 -28.15 -10.26 -34.13
C MET A 429 -27.41 -10.74 -32.88
N ILE A 430 -27.62 -12.00 -32.47
CA ILE A 430 -26.91 -12.59 -31.32
C ILE A 430 -25.40 -12.60 -31.57
N LEU A 431 -24.95 -12.99 -32.77
CA LEU A 431 -23.54 -12.98 -33.16
C LEU A 431 -22.97 -11.55 -33.19
N SER A 432 -23.72 -10.59 -33.74
CA SER A 432 -23.30 -9.20 -33.82
C SER A 432 -23.14 -8.56 -32.44
N ILE A 433 -24.14 -8.72 -31.56
CA ILE A 433 -24.10 -8.21 -30.19
C ILE A 433 -22.97 -8.88 -29.39
N SER A 434 -22.82 -10.20 -29.52
CA SER A 434 -21.73 -10.93 -28.84
C SER A 434 -20.35 -10.49 -29.33
N GLY A 435 -20.19 -10.27 -30.63
CA GLY A 435 -18.96 -9.77 -31.23
C GLY A 435 -18.62 -8.35 -30.77
N ILE A 436 -19.59 -7.45 -30.77
CA ILE A 436 -19.43 -6.07 -30.27
C ILE A 436 -19.07 -6.07 -28.79
N ASN A 437 -19.73 -6.90 -27.96
CA ASN A 437 -19.40 -7.04 -26.54
C ASN A 437 -17.98 -7.57 -26.32
N ALA A 438 -17.57 -8.60 -27.06
CA ALA A 438 -16.21 -9.13 -26.97
C ALA A 438 -15.17 -8.06 -27.35
N LEU A 439 -15.44 -7.29 -28.41
CA LEU A 439 -14.58 -6.19 -28.85
C LEU A 439 -14.51 -5.08 -27.81
N PHE A 440 -15.65 -4.71 -27.21
CA PHE A 440 -15.71 -3.68 -26.18
C PHE A 440 -14.98 -4.10 -24.90
N LEU A 441 -15.14 -5.36 -24.46
CA LEU A 441 -14.42 -5.92 -23.33
C LEU A 441 -12.91 -5.96 -23.59
N ALA A 442 -12.49 -6.36 -24.80
CA ALA A 442 -11.09 -6.33 -25.20
C ALA A 442 -10.52 -4.90 -25.17
N PHE A 443 -11.29 -3.93 -25.69
CA PHE A 443 -10.92 -2.52 -25.66
C PHE A 443 -10.79 -1.98 -24.22
N LEU A 444 -11.75 -2.28 -23.35
CA LEU A 444 -11.70 -1.90 -21.94
C LEU A 444 -10.49 -2.51 -21.23
N HIS A 445 -10.19 -3.78 -21.49
CA HIS A 445 -9.03 -4.45 -20.90
C HIS A 445 -7.71 -3.78 -21.30
N LEU A 446 -7.56 -3.42 -22.59
CA LEU A 446 -6.38 -2.69 -23.08
C LEU A 446 -6.26 -1.30 -22.47
N LYS A 447 -7.39 -0.61 -22.25
CA LYS A 447 -7.41 0.71 -21.62
C LYS A 447 -7.09 0.63 -20.12
N GLN A 448 -7.68 -0.33 -19.41
CA GLN A 448 -7.47 -0.53 -17.97
C GLN A 448 -6.04 -0.99 -17.66
N SER A 449 -5.41 -1.78 -18.54
CA SER A 449 -4.00 -2.18 -18.40
C SER A 449 -3.01 -1.00 -18.52
N ASN A 450 -3.43 0.14 -19.08
CA ASN A 450 -2.59 1.34 -19.26
C ASN A 450 -2.85 2.43 -18.20
N SER A 451 -3.84 2.24 -17.31
CA SER A 451 -4.15 3.12 -16.16
C SER A 451 -3.66 2.52 -14.85
#